data_AF-A0A9W6ATN8-F1
#
_entry.id   AF-A0A9W6ATN8-F1
#
_cell.length_a   1.000
_cell.length_b   1.000
_cell.length_c   1.000
_cell.angle_alpha   90.00
_cell.angle_beta   90.00
_cell.angle_gamma   90.00
#
_symmetry.space_group_name_H-M   'P 1'
#
loop_
_entity.id
_entity.type
_entity.pdbx_description
1 polymer ?
#
loop_
_entity_poly.entity_id
_entity_poly.type
_entity_poly.pdbx_seq_one_letter_code
_entity_poly.pdbx_strand_id
1 'polypeptide(L)'
;MLPLVNRLAMRRRPNRPPNNNDTSTPPDEDNKDSSPEGDTYYPSCFDVLKVRYLLQHIWQWTRNSQELLPAEIVDMIVDAAEYWASSESILDGETVIRKDQDQTILTTVPLCYDVQTLNTPSPKPLPHRTTHPCRQIIFTIESHDQGWGGGPGSRGQYGGSYSWFDTEVIHSAHQKRAANNQPPPQGPFHFGPDHPNLLPTAHKLQSNKTAVPGSQKHTIVWHYQDDIAPDSSEAEEIERTQGRGRATLDGSQVRTLEIGDAIAVWGRARFGGWSNHVQRVSVRVFWAV
;
A
#
# COMPACT_ATOMS: atom_id res chain seq x y z
N MET A 1 -15.43 -37.16 -7.95
CA MET A 1 -15.83 -37.04 -6.54
C MET A 1 -14.60 -36.63 -5.76
N LEU A 2 -14.54 -35.35 -5.37
CA LEU A 2 -13.49 -34.73 -4.57
C LEU A 2 -14.20 -34.05 -3.39
N PRO A 3 -13.71 -34.19 -2.15
CA PRO A 3 -14.39 -33.64 -0.99
C PRO A 3 -14.19 -32.12 -0.92
N LEU A 4 -15.31 -31.42 -0.70
CA LEU A 4 -15.40 -29.99 -0.42
C LEU A 4 -14.64 -29.64 0.86
N VAL A 5 -13.76 -28.63 0.77
CA VAL A 5 -13.23 -27.93 1.94
C VAL A 5 -14.18 -26.77 2.26
N ASN A 6 -14.96 -26.95 3.33
CA ASN A 6 -15.84 -25.92 3.89
C ASN A 6 -14.99 -24.78 4.47
N ARG A 7 -15.03 -23.61 3.82
CA ARG A 7 -14.66 -22.35 4.48
C ARG A 7 -15.67 -22.08 5.60
N LEU A 8 -15.16 -21.89 6.82
CA LEU A 8 -15.93 -21.50 7.99
C LEU A 8 -16.64 -20.16 7.74
N ALA A 9 -17.92 -20.24 7.39
CA ALA A 9 -18.83 -19.11 7.45
C ALA A 9 -19.07 -18.77 8.93
N MET A 10 -18.67 -17.57 9.35
CA MET A 10 -19.06 -17.04 10.65
C MET A 10 -20.59 -16.95 10.72
N ARG A 11 -21.13 -17.67 11.71
CA ARG A 11 -22.55 -17.82 11.99
C ARG A 11 -23.14 -16.49 12.45
N ARG A 12 -24.03 -15.91 11.65
CA ARG A 12 -25.01 -14.91 12.10
C ARG A 12 -25.87 -15.53 13.22
N ARG A 13 -26.00 -14.85 14.36
CA ARG A 13 -26.97 -15.20 15.41
C ARG A 13 -28.38 -14.73 15.01
N PRO A 14 -29.45 -15.42 15.44
CA PRO A 14 -30.79 -15.26 14.90
C PRO A 14 -31.61 -14.17 15.61
N ASN A 15 -32.51 -13.54 14.83
CA ASN A 15 -33.55 -12.62 15.27
C ASN A 15 -34.60 -13.29 16.19
N ARG A 16 -35.14 -12.51 17.13
CA ARG A 16 -36.46 -12.73 17.77
C ARG A 16 -37.38 -11.52 17.51
N PRO A 17 -38.72 -11.68 17.56
CA PRO A 17 -39.69 -11.02 16.67
C PRO A 17 -40.35 -9.76 17.30
N PRO A 18 -41.29 -9.07 16.60
CA PRO A 18 -41.54 -7.65 16.77
C PRO A 18 -42.53 -7.35 17.88
N ASN A 19 -42.44 -6.13 18.43
CA ASN A 19 -43.53 -5.55 19.20
C ASN A 19 -43.92 -4.21 18.56
N ASN A 20 -45.14 -4.15 18.03
CA ASN A 20 -45.79 -2.95 17.56
C ASN A 20 -46.12 -2.05 18.75
N ASN A 21 -45.87 -0.74 18.62
CA ASN A 21 -46.87 0.28 18.92
C ASN A 21 -46.42 1.62 18.32
N ASP A 22 -47.32 2.17 17.51
CA ASP A 22 -47.27 3.48 16.87
C ASP A 22 -46.96 4.62 17.85
N THR A 23 -46.29 5.69 17.38
CA THR A 23 -46.90 7.01 17.20
C THR A 23 -45.93 7.95 16.44
N SER A 24 -46.46 8.55 15.38
CA SER A 24 -46.00 9.63 14.49
C SER A 24 -44.98 10.67 15.00
N THR A 25 -44.00 11.03 14.15
CA THR A 25 -43.74 12.37 13.50
C THR A 25 -42.36 12.33 12.80
N PRO A 26 -42.16 12.84 11.56
CA PRO A 26 -40.89 12.69 10.84
C PRO A 26 -39.89 13.82 11.16
N PRO A 27 -38.58 13.53 11.12
CA PRO A 27 -37.68 14.52 10.51
C PRO A 27 -36.57 13.89 9.65
N ASP A 28 -36.38 14.52 8.50
CA ASP A 28 -35.15 14.73 7.73
C ASP A 28 -34.20 13.54 7.53
N GLU A 29 -34.28 12.98 6.32
CA GLU A 29 -33.25 12.11 5.74
C GLU A 29 -31.96 12.91 5.48
N ASP A 30 -31.08 12.93 6.47
CA ASP A 30 -29.65 13.16 6.26
C ASP A 30 -28.90 11.89 6.70
N ASN A 31 -29.03 10.85 5.87
CA ASN A 31 -28.34 9.59 6.05
C ASN A 31 -27.28 9.43 4.95
N LYS A 32 -26.06 9.90 5.24
CA LYS A 32 -24.84 9.43 4.57
C LYS A 32 -23.90 8.85 5.62
N ASP A 33 -24.27 7.66 6.08
CA ASP A 33 -23.42 6.47 6.15
C ASP A 33 -21.92 6.76 6.36
N SER A 34 -21.59 7.32 7.52
CA SER A 34 -20.24 7.24 8.06
C SER A 34 -20.03 5.84 8.61
N SER A 35 -19.70 4.91 7.72
CA SER A 35 -19.04 3.67 8.13
C SER A 35 -17.91 4.02 9.12
N PRO A 36 -17.76 3.32 10.25
CA PRO A 36 -16.64 3.55 11.14
C PRO A 36 -15.41 3.08 10.38
N GLU A 37 -14.62 4.01 9.81
CA GLU A 37 -13.18 3.77 9.60
C GLU A 37 -12.59 3.55 11.01
N GLY A 38 -12.85 2.36 11.56
CA GLY A 38 -12.48 1.98 12.91
C GLY A 38 -10.97 1.99 13.03
N ASP A 39 -10.48 2.45 14.17
CA ASP A 39 -9.07 2.53 14.57
C ASP A 39 -8.32 1.22 14.25
N THR A 40 -7.82 1.11 13.02
CA THR A 40 -7.07 -0.05 12.60
C THR A 40 -5.73 0.04 13.30
N TYR A 41 -5.53 -0.85 14.27
CA TYR A 41 -4.32 -0.86 15.06
C TYR A 41 -3.19 -1.50 14.26
N TYR A 42 -2.09 -0.77 14.11
CA TYR A 42 -0.87 -1.25 13.45
C TYR A 42 0.22 -1.52 14.50
N PRO A 43 0.69 -2.77 14.65
CA PRO A 43 1.68 -3.12 15.67
C PRO A 43 3.01 -2.39 15.46
N SER A 44 3.63 -1.94 16.56
CA SER A 44 5.04 -1.56 16.55
C SER A 44 5.94 -2.79 16.66
N CYS A 45 7.25 -2.65 16.38
CA CYS A 45 8.22 -3.71 16.67
C CYS A 45 8.11 -4.24 18.10
N PHE A 46 7.89 -3.34 19.07
CA PHE A 46 7.81 -3.72 20.47
C PHE A 46 6.55 -4.54 20.76
N ASP A 47 5.43 -4.23 20.11
CA ASP A 47 4.19 -4.98 20.27
C ASP A 47 4.30 -6.39 19.68
N VAL A 48 4.91 -6.53 18.50
CA VAL A 48 5.19 -7.85 17.93
C VAL A 48 6.14 -8.65 18.81
N LEU A 49 7.22 -8.05 19.31
CA LEU A 49 8.14 -8.73 20.24
C LEU A 49 7.46 -9.18 21.53
N LYS A 50 6.56 -8.37 22.11
CA LYS A 50 5.73 -8.78 23.25
C LYS A 50 4.86 -9.98 22.90
N VAL A 51 4.12 -9.92 21.79
CA VAL A 51 3.23 -11.01 21.39
C VAL A 51 4.02 -12.29 21.16
N ARG A 52 5.18 -12.22 20.49
CA ARG A 52 6.11 -13.34 20.33
C ARG A 52 6.53 -13.92 21.68
N TYR A 53 6.94 -13.07 22.61
CA TYR A 53 7.32 -13.49 23.97
C TYR A 53 6.16 -14.20 24.69
N LEU A 54 4.95 -13.63 24.64
CA LEU A 54 3.76 -14.22 25.24
C LEU A 54 3.43 -15.59 24.65
N LEU A 55 3.47 -15.71 23.31
CA LEU A 55 3.22 -16.98 22.62
C LEU A 55 4.28 -18.02 22.95
N GLN A 56 5.55 -17.64 23.00
CA GLN A 56 6.66 -18.54 23.34
C GLN A 56 6.50 -19.13 24.75
N HIS A 57 5.99 -18.35 25.71
CA HIS A 57 5.83 -18.77 27.10
C HIS A 57 4.43 -19.32 27.42
N ILE A 58 3.54 -19.44 26.43
CA ILE A 58 2.13 -19.77 26.66
C ILE A 58 1.92 -21.12 27.37
N TRP A 59 2.77 -22.11 27.11
CA TRP A 59 2.68 -23.43 27.76
C TRP A 59 3.08 -23.40 29.24
N GLN A 60 3.94 -22.48 29.65
CA GLN A 60 4.29 -22.32 31.04
C GLN A 60 3.05 -21.86 31.84
N TRP A 61 2.28 -20.92 31.28
CA TRP A 61 1.11 -20.35 31.96
C TRP A 61 -0.15 -21.19 31.85
N THR A 62 -0.33 -21.90 30.72
CA THR A 62 -1.56 -22.66 30.45
C THR A 62 -1.47 -24.14 30.80
N ARG A 63 -0.25 -24.70 30.89
CA ARG A 63 -0.03 -26.15 31.09
C ARG A 63 0.97 -26.46 32.21
N ASN A 64 1.50 -25.45 32.91
CA ASN A 64 2.57 -25.63 33.89
C ASN A 64 3.76 -26.43 33.34
N SER A 65 4.06 -26.27 32.05
CA SER A 65 5.19 -26.91 31.38
C SER A 65 6.46 -26.10 31.60
N GLN A 66 7.62 -26.76 31.62
CA GLN A 66 8.92 -26.07 31.54
C GLN A 66 9.33 -25.78 30.09
N GLU A 67 8.67 -26.44 29.12
CA GLU A 67 8.94 -26.23 27.70
C GLU A 67 8.31 -24.93 27.18
N LEU A 68 9.01 -24.29 26.25
CA LEU A 68 8.52 -23.15 25.49
C LEU A 68 7.90 -23.63 24.18
N LEU A 69 6.94 -22.87 23.66
CA LEU A 69 6.47 -23.08 22.29
C LEU A 69 7.63 -22.77 21.33
N PRO A 70 7.98 -23.70 20.40
CA PRO A 70 9.08 -23.47 19.47
C PRO A 70 8.90 -22.16 18.68
N ALA A 71 10.01 -21.45 18.45
CA ALA A 71 9.97 -20.12 17.84
C ALA A 71 9.40 -20.18 16.41
N GLU A 72 9.60 -21.27 15.70
CA GLU A 72 9.05 -21.50 14.35
C GLU A 72 7.52 -21.56 14.38
N ILE A 73 6.93 -22.14 15.43
CA ILE A 73 5.47 -22.17 15.60
C ILE A 73 4.94 -20.79 15.99
N VAL A 74 5.67 -20.06 16.84
CA VAL A 74 5.35 -18.66 17.16
C VAL A 74 5.35 -17.82 15.88
N ASP A 75 6.40 -17.94 15.06
CA ASP A 75 6.54 -17.27 13.77
C ASP A 75 5.37 -17.59 12.83
N MET A 76 4.98 -18.87 12.72
CA MET A 76 3.83 -19.29 11.91
C MET A 76 2.52 -18.69 12.41
N ILE A 77 2.32 -18.61 13.73
CA ILE A 77 1.12 -18.00 14.32
C ILE A 77 1.09 -16.50 14.02
N VAL A 78 2.22 -15.80 14.19
CA VAL A 78 2.33 -14.36 13.95
C VAL A 78 2.11 -14.02 12.47
N ASP A 79 2.70 -14.81 11.55
CA ASP A 79 2.48 -14.64 10.11
C ASP A 79 1.06 -14.97 9.68
N ALA A 80 0.47 -16.05 10.21
CA ALA A 80 -0.92 -16.40 9.89
C ALA A 80 -1.93 -15.38 10.43
N ALA A 81 -1.56 -14.63 11.47
CA ALA A 81 -2.34 -13.55 12.03
C ALA A 81 -2.08 -12.19 11.36
N GLU A 82 -1.14 -12.12 10.41
CA GLU A 82 -0.68 -10.87 9.78
C GLU A 82 -0.24 -9.80 10.81
N TYR A 83 0.24 -10.26 11.97
CA TYR A 83 0.58 -9.39 13.11
C TYR A 83 2.03 -8.92 13.01
N TRP A 84 2.29 -8.08 12.02
CA TRP A 84 3.63 -7.60 11.67
C TRP A 84 3.90 -6.20 12.18
N ALA A 85 5.19 -5.89 12.35
CA ALA A 85 5.59 -4.52 12.65
C ALA A 85 5.44 -3.68 11.38
N SER A 86 5.15 -2.38 11.55
CA SER A 86 5.04 -1.48 10.40
C SER A 86 5.62 -0.09 10.66
N SER A 87 5.93 0.59 9.56
CA SER A 87 6.30 2.00 9.51
C SER A 87 5.47 2.69 8.45
N GLU A 88 5.04 3.92 8.72
CA GLU A 88 4.30 4.74 7.75
C GLU A 88 5.12 5.95 7.36
N SER A 89 5.11 6.28 6.08
CA SER A 89 5.65 7.52 5.52
C SER A 89 4.53 8.24 4.80
N ILE A 90 4.40 9.55 5.02
CA ILE A 90 3.30 10.37 4.51
C ILE A 90 3.90 11.55 3.76
N LEU A 91 3.30 11.88 2.61
CA LEU A 91 3.60 13.09 1.84
C LEU A 91 3.39 14.33 2.71
N ASP A 92 4.34 15.26 2.63
CA ASP A 92 4.22 16.57 3.25
C ASP A 92 3.55 17.55 2.26
N GLY A 93 2.35 18.03 2.63
CA GLY A 93 1.57 18.97 1.83
C GLY A 93 0.96 18.38 0.55
N GLU A 94 0.36 19.25 -0.26
CA GLU A 94 -0.18 18.92 -1.58
C GLU A 94 0.84 19.25 -2.67
N THR A 95 0.82 18.50 -3.77
CA THR A 95 1.70 18.77 -4.92
C THR A 95 0.96 18.61 -6.24
N VAL A 96 1.41 19.32 -7.27
CA VAL A 96 0.88 19.22 -8.63
C VAL A 96 2.00 18.87 -9.58
N ILE A 97 1.95 17.68 -10.17
CA ILE A 97 2.87 17.28 -11.23
C ILE A 97 2.29 17.76 -12.56
N ARG A 98 3.03 18.62 -13.27
CA ARG A 98 2.68 19.07 -14.61
C ARG A 98 3.39 18.22 -15.66
N LYS A 99 3.02 18.42 -16.93
CA LYS A 99 3.64 17.80 -18.10
C LYS A 99 5.17 17.67 -17.94
N ASP A 100 5.63 16.42 -18.02
CA ASP A 100 7.05 16.06 -18.12
C ASP A 100 7.91 16.49 -16.92
N GLN A 101 7.28 16.84 -15.79
CA GLN A 101 7.93 17.22 -14.53
C GLN A 101 7.85 16.08 -13.52
N ASP A 102 8.24 14.88 -13.94
CA ASP A 102 8.24 13.72 -13.07
C ASP A 102 9.11 13.94 -11.85
N GLN A 103 8.58 13.56 -10.70
CA GLN A 103 9.29 13.74 -9.44
C GLN A 103 8.90 12.64 -8.45
N THR A 104 9.86 12.27 -7.62
CA THR A 104 9.58 11.50 -6.40
C THR A 104 8.81 12.40 -5.44
N ILE A 105 7.60 11.99 -5.09
CA ILE A 105 6.73 12.72 -4.17
C ILE A 105 6.85 12.22 -2.74
N LEU A 106 7.23 10.95 -2.55
CA LEU A 106 7.41 10.34 -1.24
C LEU A 106 8.48 9.25 -1.33
N THR A 107 9.33 9.16 -0.32
CA THR A 107 10.24 8.02 -0.15
C THR A 107 10.03 7.46 1.25
N THR A 108 9.88 6.14 1.36
CA THR A 108 9.72 5.50 2.66
C THR A 108 11.00 5.55 3.48
N VAL A 109 10.87 5.36 4.78
CA VAL A 109 12.02 5.02 5.62
C VAL A 109 12.65 3.69 5.13
N PRO A 110 13.98 3.53 5.21
CA PRO A 110 14.62 2.27 4.85
C PRO A 110 14.05 1.12 5.69
N LEU A 111 13.69 0.02 5.02
CA LEU A 111 13.05 -1.14 5.59
C LEU A 111 13.86 -1.68 6.77
N CYS A 112 13.19 -1.86 7.91
CA CYS A 112 13.80 -2.34 9.16
C CYS A 112 14.96 -1.45 9.67
N TYR A 113 14.90 -0.12 9.49
CA TYR A 113 15.81 0.81 10.16
C TYR A 113 15.08 1.80 11.08
N ASP A 114 15.75 2.14 12.17
CA ASP A 114 15.29 3.17 13.09
C ASP A 114 15.54 4.57 12.48
N VAL A 115 14.44 5.25 12.17
CA VAL A 115 14.39 6.60 11.58
C VAL A 115 15.24 7.59 12.37
N GLN A 116 15.24 7.52 13.70
CA GLN A 116 15.98 8.45 14.54
C GLN A 116 17.50 8.29 14.40
N THR A 117 17.96 7.14 13.91
CA THR A 117 19.38 6.82 13.78
C THR A 117 19.91 6.95 12.35
N LEU A 118 19.05 7.19 11.36
CA LEU A 118 19.45 7.24 9.94
C LEU A 118 20.53 8.29 9.64
N ASN A 119 20.53 9.40 10.37
CA ASN A 119 21.51 10.47 10.21
C ASN A 119 22.80 10.26 11.02
N THR A 120 22.90 9.15 11.76
CA THR A 120 24.09 8.83 12.55
C THR A 120 25.13 8.08 11.71
N PRO A 121 26.40 8.03 12.14
CA PRO A 121 27.43 7.24 11.45
C PRO A 121 27.15 5.74 11.38
N SER A 122 26.24 5.23 12.21
CA SER A 122 25.87 3.82 12.29
C SER A 122 24.35 3.67 12.48
N PRO A 123 23.56 3.81 11.41
CA PRO A 123 22.11 3.59 11.46
C PRO A 123 21.78 2.22 12.05
N LYS A 124 20.81 2.21 12.97
CA LYS A 124 20.46 1.01 13.75
C LYS A 124 19.37 0.22 13.02
N PRO A 125 19.61 -1.05 12.68
CA PRO A 125 18.55 -1.92 12.19
C PRO A 125 17.56 -2.24 13.31
N LEU A 126 16.28 -2.30 12.95
CA LEU A 126 15.20 -2.76 13.80
C LEU A 126 15.15 -4.29 13.79
N PRO A 127 14.56 -4.91 14.84
CA PRO A 127 14.28 -6.35 14.85
C PRO A 127 13.53 -6.78 13.59
N HIS A 128 14.04 -7.82 12.95
CA HIS A 128 13.49 -8.44 11.75
C HIS A 128 13.97 -9.89 11.67
N ARG A 129 13.28 -10.71 10.87
CA ARG A 129 13.71 -12.07 10.55
C ARG A 129 13.75 -12.27 9.04
N THR A 130 14.62 -13.17 8.59
CA THR A 130 14.92 -13.47 7.17
C THR A 130 15.61 -12.33 6.42
N THR A 131 16.20 -12.62 5.25
CA THR A 131 16.83 -11.61 4.38
C THR A 131 15.80 -10.73 3.66
N HIS A 132 14.58 -11.25 3.44
CA HIS A 132 13.47 -10.53 2.84
C HIS A 132 12.30 -10.44 3.84
N PRO A 133 12.40 -9.53 4.82
CA PRO A 133 11.47 -9.47 5.93
C PRO A 133 10.12 -8.84 5.54
N CYS A 134 10.02 -8.15 4.40
CA CYS A 134 8.79 -7.49 3.97
C CYS A 134 7.65 -8.52 3.78
N ARG A 135 6.44 -8.15 4.22
CA ARG A 135 5.23 -8.98 4.11
C ARG A 135 4.11 -8.25 3.38
N GLN A 136 3.96 -6.96 3.61
CA GLN A 136 2.91 -6.18 2.98
C GLN A 136 3.34 -4.74 2.80
N ILE A 137 2.85 -4.10 1.75
CA ILE A 137 2.93 -2.66 1.56
C ILE A 137 1.53 -2.14 1.21
N ILE A 138 1.07 -1.12 1.95
CA ILE A 138 -0.17 -0.43 1.68
C ILE A 138 0.15 0.98 1.20
N PHE A 139 -0.26 1.30 -0.02
CA PHE A 139 -0.23 2.64 -0.56
C PHE A 139 -1.64 3.23 -0.44
N THR A 140 -1.77 4.40 0.16
CA THR A 140 -3.00 5.20 0.13
C THR A 140 -2.71 6.47 -0.64
N ILE A 141 -3.35 6.66 -1.78
CA ILE A 141 -3.17 7.81 -2.66
C ILE A 141 -4.51 8.54 -2.76
N GLU A 142 -4.49 9.85 -2.57
CA GLU A 142 -5.61 10.74 -2.82
C GLU A 142 -5.19 11.75 -3.87
N SER A 143 -5.74 11.61 -5.07
CA SER A 143 -5.36 12.40 -6.23
C SER A 143 -6.43 12.46 -7.30
N HIS A 144 -6.23 13.36 -8.26
CA HIS A 144 -7.04 13.44 -9.46
C HIS A 144 -6.25 14.01 -10.65
N ASP A 145 -6.84 13.88 -11.84
CA ASP A 145 -6.35 14.54 -13.04
C ASP A 145 -6.91 15.96 -13.18
N GLN A 146 -6.54 16.69 -14.23
CA GLN A 146 -7.00 18.05 -14.50
C GLN A 146 -8.53 18.21 -14.69
N GLY A 147 -9.30 17.13 -14.79
CA GLY A 147 -10.76 17.17 -14.90
C GLY A 147 -11.32 17.33 -16.31
N TRP A 148 -10.48 17.32 -17.35
CA TRP A 148 -10.86 17.38 -18.76
C TRP A 148 -9.87 16.63 -19.65
N GLY A 149 -10.21 16.38 -20.91
CA GLY A 149 -9.36 15.67 -21.87
C GLY A 149 -9.72 14.20 -22.03
N GLY A 150 -8.79 13.42 -22.58
CA GLY A 150 -9.04 12.03 -22.97
C GLY A 150 -9.73 11.89 -24.33
N GLY A 151 -9.82 10.65 -24.82
CA GLY A 151 -10.53 10.31 -26.05
C GLY A 151 -12.05 10.16 -25.83
N PRO A 152 -12.84 10.08 -26.90
CA PRO A 152 -14.26 9.75 -26.80
C PRO A 152 -14.45 8.45 -25.99
N GLY A 153 -15.27 8.52 -24.93
CA GLY A 153 -15.57 7.36 -24.07
C GLY A 153 -14.56 7.08 -22.94
N SER A 154 -13.45 7.83 -22.82
CA SER A 154 -12.48 7.59 -21.73
C SER A 154 -12.82 8.30 -20.42
N ARG A 155 -13.82 9.18 -20.41
CA ARG A 155 -14.21 9.93 -19.19
C ARG A 155 -14.60 8.96 -18.07
N GLY A 156 -14.02 9.17 -16.88
CA GLY A 156 -14.23 8.33 -15.71
C GLY A 156 -13.49 6.99 -15.75
N GLN A 157 -12.81 6.67 -16.85
CA GLN A 157 -12.00 5.47 -17.01
C GLN A 157 -10.54 5.73 -16.63
N TYR A 158 -9.83 4.68 -16.26
CA TYR A 158 -8.38 4.72 -16.05
C TYR A 158 -7.62 4.67 -17.38
N GLY A 159 -8.15 3.92 -18.35
CA GLY A 159 -7.60 3.87 -19.71
C GLY A 159 -7.69 5.25 -20.39
N GLY A 160 -6.59 5.66 -21.03
CA GLY A 160 -6.47 6.98 -21.65
C GLY A 160 -6.11 8.11 -20.68
N SER A 161 -5.84 7.78 -19.42
CA SER A 161 -5.27 8.72 -18.44
C SER A 161 -3.77 8.85 -18.64
N TYR A 162 -3.29 10.10 -18.65
CA TYR A 162 -1.88 10.43 -18.73
C TYR A 162 -1.38 11.13 -17.47
N SER A 163 -2.05 10.89 -16.34
CA SER A 163 -1.55 11.15 -14.99
C SER A 163 -1.59 9.87 -14.14
N TRP A 164 -0.46 9.50 -13.55
CA TRP A 164 -0.31 8.24 -12.84
C TRP A 164 0.84 8.28 -11.84
N PHE A 165 1.03 7.18 -11.13
CA PHE A 165 2.09 6.96 -10.16
C PHE A 165 2.89 5.71 -10.51
N ASP A 166 4.20 5.79 -10.34
CA ASP A 166 5.12 4.66 -10.40
C ASP A 166 5.82 4.47 -9.05
N THR A 167 6.51 3.36 -8.91
CA THR A 167 7.38 3.08 -7.76
C THR A 167 8.78 2.72 -8.21
N GLU A 168 9.75 2.98 -7.35
CA GLU A 168 11.14 2.60 -7.54
C GLU A 168 11.70 2.09 -6.21
N VAL A 169 12.42 0.96 -6.25
CA VAL A 169 13.15 0.47 -5.09
C VAL A 169 14.52 1.13 -5.05
N ILE A 170 14.78 1.84 -3.97
CA ILE A 170 16.08 2.44 -3.67
C ILE A 170 16.86 1.45 -2.81
N HIS A 171 17.73 0.68 -3.44
CA HIS A 171 18.52 -0.31 -2.72
C HIS A 171 19.50 0.33 -1.73
N SER A 172 19.63 -0.28 -0.55
CA SER A 172 20.55 0.18 0.50
C SER A 172 20.40 1.68 0.83
N ALA A 173 19.16 2.18 0.86
CA ALA A 173 18.85 3.58 1.13
C ALA A 173 19.42 4.08 2.48
N HIS A 174 19.54 3.20 3.47
CA HIS A 174 20.19 3.49 4.76
C HIS A 174 21.68 3.88 4.64
N GLN A 175 22.38 3.50 3.56
CA GLN A 175 23.80 3.81 3.34
C GLN A 175 24.01 5.11 2.56
N LYS A 176 22.98 5.61 1.89
CA LYS A 176 23.04 6.84 1.09
C LYS A 176 23.10 8.06 2.02
N ARG A 177 24.24 8.23 2.71
CA ARG A 177 24.72 9.49 3.28
C ARG A 177 24.65 10.55 2.20
N ALA A 178 23.79 11.56 2.33
CA ALA A 178 24.00 12.93 1.82
C ALA A 178 24.73 13.08 0.46
N ALA A 179 24.47 12.18 -0.49
CA ALA A 179 25.14 12.10 -1.79
C ALA A 179 24.06 12.02 -2.87
N ASN A 180 23.18 13.01 -2.83
CA ASN A 180 22.58 13.63 -3.99
C ASN A 180 22.11 15.03 -3.56
N ASN A 181 23.07 15.93 -3.40
CA ASN A 181 22.84 17.37 -3.62
C ASN A 181 22.72 17.68 -5.13
N GLN A 182 22.47 16.68 -5.98
CA GLN A 182 21.88 16.95 -7.28
C GLN A 182 20.39 17.14 -7.03
N PRO A 183 19.86 18.36 -7.19
CA PRO A 183 18.42 18.51 -7.25
C PRO A 183 17.88 17.53 -8.30
N PRO A 184 16.69 16.94 -8.10
CA PRO A 184 16.04 16.20 -9.17
C PRO A 184 16.09 17.05 -10.45
N PRO A 185 16.27 16.45 -11.63
CA PRO A 185 16.47 17.18 -12.89
C PRO A 185 15.49 18.35 -12.96
N GLN A 186 16.04 19.56 -12.91
CA GLN A 186 15.24 20.77 -12.80
C GLN A 186 14.71 21.11 -14.18
N GLY A 187 13.44 20.80 -14.40
CA GLY A 187 12.69 21.21 -15.58
C GLY A 187 12.08 20.04 -16.34
N PRO A 188 11.22 20.34 -17.32
CA PRO A 188 10.55 19.32 -18.11
C PRO A 188 11.55 18.44 -18.87
N PHE A 189 11.49 17.13 -18.69
CA PHE A 189 12.28 16.19 -19.48
C PHE A 189 11.48 15.76 -20.72
N HIS A 190 11.98 16.06 -21.92
CA HIS A 190 11.25 15.69 -23.13
C HIS A 190 11.37 14.18 -23.41
N PHE A 191 10.25 13.46 -23.25
CA PHE A 191 10.14 12.05 -23.55
C PHE A 191 9.95 11.82 -25.05
N GLY A 192 10.94 11.22 -25.72
CA GLY A 192 10.81 10.77 -27.11
C GLY A 192 9.78 9.62 -27.26
N PRO A 193 9.29 9.34 -28.48
CA PRO A 193 8.27 8.33 -28.74
C PRO A 193 8.56 6.93 -28.17
N ASP A 194 9.84 6.53 -28.18
CA ASP A 194 10.29 5.21 -27.72
C ASP A 194 10.72 5.19 -26.24
N HIS A 195 10.56 6.29 -25.51
CA HIS A 195 10.99 6.35 -24.12
C HIS A 195 10.06 5.49 -23.24
N PRO A 196 10.59 4.56 -22.41
CA PRO A 196 9.77 3.60 -21.64
C PRO A 196 8.77 4.28 -20.70
N ASN A 197 9.14 5.43 -20.15
CA ASN A 197 8.28 6.22 -19.26
C ASN A 197 7.38 7.23 -20.00
N LEU A 198 7.27 7.21 -21.34
CA LEU A 198 6.37 8.12 -22.06
C LEU A 198 4.90 7.83 -21.72
N LEU A 199 4.54 6.56 -21.58
CA LEU A 199 3.18 6.10 -21.29
C LEU A 199 3.14 5.29 -19.98
N PRO A 200 1.99 5.25 -19.29
CA PRO A 200 1.83 4.38 -18.12
C PRO A 200 2.05 2.92 -18.52
N THR A 201 3.01 2.25 -17.88
CA THR A 201 3.33 0.84 -18.18
C THR A 201 2.44 -0.11 -17.37
N ALA A 202 2.62 -1.41 -17.57
CA ALA A 202 2.01 -2.44 -16.73
C ALA A 202 2.57 -2.44 -15.29
N HIS A 203 3.73 -1.83 -15.05
CA HIS A 203 4.37 -1.74 -13.73
C HIS A 203 3.96 -0.50 -12.92
N LYS A 204 3.09 0.35 -13.47
CA LYS A 204 2.58 1.51 -12.74
C LYS A 204 1.92 1.09 -11.44
N LEU A 205 2.06 1.93 -10.42
CA LEU A 205 1.36 1.73 -9.17
C LEU A 205 -0.13 1.97 -9.35
N GLN A 206 -0.51 3.15 -9.89
CA GLN A 206 -1.89 3.59 -9.98
C GLN A 206 -2.07 4.69 -11.04
N SER A 207 -3.09 4.60 -11.88
CA SER A 207 -3.55 5.70 -12.75
C SER A 207 -4.65 6.52 -12.10
N ASN A 208 -4.73 7.81 -12.38
CA ASN A 208 -5.94 8.58 -12.10
C ASN A 208 -7.05 8.23 -13.10
N LYS A 209 -8.31 8.49 -12.75
CA LYS A 209 -9.42 8.48 -13.71
C LYS A 209 -9.33 9.70 -14.61
N THR A 210 -9.66 9.52 -15.89
CA THR A 210 -9.61 10.56 -16.91
C THR A 210 -10.79 11.51 -16.81
N ALA A 211 -10.55 12.82 -16.92
CA ALA A 211 -11.52 13.89 -16.90
C ALA A 211 -12.45 13.85 -15.67
N VAL A 212 -11.86 13.60 -14.50
CA VAL A 212 -12.54 13.58 -13.20
C VAL A 212 -11.89 14.64 -12.31
N PRO A 213 -12.53 15.81 -12.10
CA PRO A 213 -11.93 16.91 -11.35
C PRO A 213 -11.91 16.69 -9.83
N GLY A 214 -12.70 15.73 -9.33
CA GLY A 214 -12.77 15.42 -7.90
C GLY A 214 -11.71 14.41 -7.49
N SER A 215 -11.07 14.65 -6.35
CA SER A 215 -10.11 13.73 -5.78
C SER A 215 -10.68 12.33 -5.57
N GLN A 216 -9.86 11.31 -5.83
CA GLN A 216 -10.19 9.91 -5.65
C GLN A 216 -9.18 9.30 -4.68
N LYS A 217 -9.69 8.54 -3.70
CA LYS A 217 -8.86 7.75 -2.77
C LYS A 217 -8.67 6.35 -3.34
N HIS A 218 -7.42 5.97 -3.59
CA HIS A 218 -7.00 4.62 -3.96
C HIS A 218 -6.21 3.98 -2.82
N THR A 219 -6.57 2.76 -2.45
CA THR A 219 -5.81 1.92 -1.53
C THR A 219 -5.26 0.74 -2.31
N ILE A 220 -3.95 0.69 -2.48
CA ILE A 220 -3.24 -0.38 -3.19
C ILE A 220 -2.52 -1.23 -2.15
N VAL A 221 -2.79 -2.52 -2.14
CA VAL A 221 -2.13 -3.48 -1.26
C VAL A 221 -1.26 -4.41 -2.09
N TRP A 222 0.03 -4.43 -1.77
CA TRP A 222 0.96 -5.43 -2.26
C TRP A 222 1.25 -6.40 -1.13
N HIS A 223 1.00 -7.68 -1.35
CA HIS A 223 1.19 -8.71 -0.35
C HIS A 223 2.19 -9.77 -0.83
N TYR A 224 2.99 -10.32 0.08
CA TYR A 224 4.03 -11.29 -0.26
C TYR A 224 3.46 -12.62 -0.80
N GLN A 225 2.19 -12.91 -0.52
CA GLN A 225 1.47 -14.08 -1.03
C GLN A 225 0.67 -13.80 -2.30
N ASP A 226 0.70 -12.57 -2.82
CA ASP A 226 0.11 -12.29 -4.14
C ASP A 226 0.78 -13.17 -5.20
N ASP A 227 -0.01 -13.67 -6.16
CA ASP A 227 0.41 -14.61 -7.21
C ASP A 227 -0.49 -14.52 -8.46
N ILE A 228 -0.98 -13.33 -8.79
CA ILE A 228 -1.78 -13.13 -10.01
C ILE A 228 -0.82 -12.84 -11.17
N ALA A 229 -0.83 -13.72 -12.17
CA ALA A 229 0.01 -13.56 -13.36
C ALA A 229 -0.35 -12.27 -14.14
N PRO A 230 0.65 -11.44 -14.54
CA PRO A 230 0.40 -10.15 -15.20
C PRO A 230 -0.37 -10.20 -16.52
N ASP A 231 -0.34 -11.35 -17.20
CA ASP A 231 -1.00 -11.61 -18.48
C ASP A 231 -2.36 -12.33 -18.34
N SER A 232 -2.81 -12.59 -17.11
CA SER A 232 -4.11 -13.18 -16.83
C SER A 232 -5.26 -12.20 -17.10
N SER A 233 -6.44 -12.76 -17.41
CA SER A 233 -7.67 -11.96 -17.57
C SER A 233 -8.07 -11.24 -16.28
N GLU A 234 -7.74 -11.80 -15.12
CA GLU A 234 -7.95 -11.17 -13.82
C GLU A 234 -7.09 -9.91 -13.68
N ALA A 235 -5.81 -9.99 -14.04
CA ALA A 235 -4.90 -8.86 -13.99
C ALA A 235 -5.30 -7.73 -14.96
N GLU A 236 -5.76 -8.08 -16.16
CA GLU A 236 -6.30 -7.13 -17.14
C GLU A 236 -7.57 -6.44 -16.61
N GLU A 237 -8.49 -7.20 -15.99
CA GLU A 237 -9.70 -6.64 -15.42
C GLU A 237 -9.40 -5.69 -14.24
N ILE A 238 -8.44 -6.04 -13.38
CA ILE A 238 -7.99 -5.17 -12.28
C ILE A 238 -7.39 -3.87 -12.83
N GLU A 239 -6.53 -3.94 -13.84
CA GLU A 239 -5.96 -2.74 -14.46
C GLU A 239 -7.04 -1.85 -15.08
N ARG A 240 -7.99 -2.46 -15.79
CA ARG A 240 -9.09 -1.77 -16.45
C ARG A 240 -10.03 -1.09 -15.44
N THR A 241 -10.40 -1.77 -14.36
CA THR A 241 -11.43 -1.33 -13.41
C THR A 241 -10.90 -0.54 -12.22
N GLN A 242 -9.64 -0.75 -11.84
CA GLN A 242 -9.03 -0.12 -10.66
C GLN A 242 -7.88 0.82 -11.02
N GLY A 243 -7.29 0.72 -12.22
CA GLY A 243 -6.17 1.56 -12.66
C GLY A 243 -4.81 1.15 -12.09
N ARG A 244 -4.73 0.04 -11.36
CA ARG A 244 -3.48 -0.55 -10.84
C ARG A 244 -2.73 -1.27 -11.97
N GLY A 245 -1.42 -1.11 -12.05
CA GLY A 245 -0.62 -1.82 -13.04
C GLY A 245 -0.68 -3.34 -12.83
N ARG A 246 -1.07 -4.08 -13.88
CA ARG A 246 -1.23 -5.54 -13.83
C ARG A 246 0.04 -6.31 -13.47
N ALA A 247 1.23 -5.74 -13.73
CA ALA A 247 2.52 -6.33 -13.38
C ALA A 247 2.95 -6.06 -11.92
N THR A 248 2.02 -5.63 -11.07
CA THR A 248 2.24 -5.41 -9.62
C THR A 248 1.44 -6.39 -8.75
N LEU A 249 0.79 -7.39 -9.36
CA LEU A 249 -0.19 -8.28 -8.71
C LEU A 249 0.38 -9.66 -8.34
N ASP A 250 1.67 -9.88 -8.54
CA ASP A 250 2.32 -11.19 -8.35
C ASP A 250 3.13 -11.27 -7.05
N GLY A 251 3.14 -10.22 -6.22
CA GLY A 251 3.85 -10.15 -4.95
C GLY A 251 5.39 -10.15 -5.07
N SER A 252 5.94 -10.20 -6.27
CA SER A 252 7.39 -10.30 -6.50
C SER A 252 8.15 -9.15 -5.85
N GLN A 253 7.66 -7.91 -6.01
CA GLN A 253 8.28 -6.72 -5.45
C GLN A 253 8.35 -6.77 -3.91
N VAL A 254 7.36 -7.35 -3.24
CA VAL A 254 7.37 -7.52 -1.78
C VAL A 254 8.41 -8.56 -1.38
N ARG A 255 8.44 -9.70 -2.08
CA ARG A 255 9.34 -10.81 -1.77
C ARG A 255 10.82 -10.50 -2.04
N THR A 256 11.11 -9.56 -2.92
CA THR A 256 12.49 -9.17 -3.26
C THR A 256 13.07 -8.07 -2.37
N LEU A 257 12.25 -7.35 -1.61
CA LEU A 257 12.75 -6.24 -0.78
C LEU A 257 13.71 -6.74 0.30
N GLU A 258 14.86 -6.07 0.39
CA GLU A 258 15.90 -6.37 1.36
C GLU A 258 15.91 -5.34 2.51
N ILE A 259 16.55 -5.73 3.60
CA ILE A 259 16.78 -4.84 4.75
C ILE A 259 17.50 -3.58 4.27
N GLY A 260 16.94 -2.42 4.61
CA GLY A 260 17.50 -1.13 4.29
C GLY A 260 17.21 -0.61 2.88
N ASP A 261 16.39 -1.31 2.10
CA ASP A 261 15.76 -0.76 0.88
C ASP A 261 14.68 0.25 1.25
N ALA A 262 14.46 1.24 0.39
CA ALA A 262 13.32 2.16 0.50
C ALA A 262 12.50 2.16 -0.78
N ILE A 263 11.24 2.57 -0.70
CA ILE A 263 10.34 2.69 -1.84
C ILE A 263 10.12 4.17 -2.12
N ALA A 264 10.48 4.61 -3.32
CA ALA A 264 10.15 5.92 -3.84
C ALA A 264 8.86 5.84 -4.66
N VAL A 265 7.88 6.69 -4.35
CA VAL A 265 6.68 6.90 -5.15
C VAL A 265 6.92 8.08 -6.06
N TRP A 266 6.73 7.88 -7.36
CA TRP A 266 6.85 8.89 -8.39
C TRP A 266 5.48 9.36 -8.84
N GLY A 267 5.28 10.67 -8.88
CA GLY A 267 4.11 11.28 -9.53
C GLY A 267 4.45 11.68 -10.95
N ARG A 268 3.56 11.36 -11.91
CA ARG A 268 3.77 11.63 -13.33
C ARG A 268 2.56 12.28 -13.99
N ALA A 269 2.83 13.13 -14.97
CA ALA A 269 1.86 13.66 -15.91
C ALA A 269 2.51 13.84 -17.29
N ARG A 270 1.78 13.56 -18.37
CA ARG A 270 2.29 13.64 -19.75
C ARG A 270 1.39 14.43 -20.67
N PHE A 271 1.99 14.97 -21.72
CA PHE A 271 1.33 15.75 -22.76
C PHE A 271 0.79 17.11 -22.27
N GLY A 272 0.55 18.00 -23.23
CA GLY A 272 0.08 19.36 -22.92
C GLY A 272 -1.29 19.33 -22.25
N GLY A 273 -1.44 20.10 -21.17
CA GLY A 273 -2.71 20.25 -20.45
C GLY A 273 -2.96 19.22 -19.35
N TRP A 274 -2.22 18.11 -19.32
CA TRP A 274 -2.35 17.13 -18.24
C TRP A 274 -1.59 17.55 -16.99
N SER A 275 -2.21 17.31 -15.85
CA SER A 275 -1.61 17.43 -14.53
C SER A 275 -2.11 16.35 -13.59
N ASN A 276 -1.26 15.96 -12.64
CA ASN A 276 -1.60 15.10 -11.53
C ASN A 276 -1.67 15.96 -10.26
N HIS A 277 -2.86 16.10 -9.70
CA HIS A 277 -3.09 16.83 -8.45
C HIS A 277 -3.09 15.82 -7.31
N VAL A 278 -2.09 15.91 -6.45
CA VAL A 278 -1.85 14.94 -5.37
C VAL A 278 -2.08 15.63 -4.04
N GLN A 279 -3.10 15.19 -3.33
CA GLN A 279 -3.48 15.73 -2.03
C GLN A 279 -2.86 14.93 -0.90
N ARG A 280 -2.82 13.60 -1.04
CA ARG A 280 -2.26 12.71 -0.02
C ARG A 280 -1.57 11.54 -0.66
N VAL A 281 -0.41 11.17 -0.11
CA VAL A 281 0.17 9.84 -0.30
C VAL A 281 0.63 9.34 1.05
N SER A 282 0.26 8.12 1.41
CA SER A 282 0.83 7.38 2.53
C SER A 282 1.30 6.03 2.03
N VAL A 283 2.46 5.60 2.53
CA VAL A 283 3.00 4.26 2.30
C VAL A 283 3.30 3.64 3.64
N ARG A 284 2.65 2.52 3.93
CA ARG A 284 2.88 1.71 5.13
C ARG A 284 3.52 0.40 4.73
N VAL A 285 4.71 0.14 5.27
CA VAL A 285 5.48 -1.08 4.99
C VAL A 285 5.46 -1.97 6.22
N PHE A 286 5.11 -3.25 6.03
CA PHE A 286 5.02 -4.27 7.07
C PHE A 286 6.14 -5.30 6.92
N TRP A 287 6.70 -5.74 8.04
CA TRP A 287 7.75 -6.75 8.04
C TRP A 287 7.67 -7.73 9.21
N ALA A 288 8.21 -8.91 8.98
CA ALA A 288 8.34 -9.96 9.96
C ALA A 288 9.46 -9.64 10.96
N VAL A 289 9.12 -9.71 12.26
CA VAL A 289 10.03 -9.55 13.42
C VAL A 289 10.32 -10.91 14.04
#